data_AF-A0A5E4L1P7-F1
#
_entry.id   AF-A0A5E4L1P7-F1
#
_cell.length_a   1.000
_cell.length_b   1.000
_cell.length_c   1.000
_cell.angle_alpha   90.00
_cell.angle_beta   90.00
_cell.angle_gamma   90.00
#
_symmetry.space_group_name_H-M   'P 1'
#
loop_
_entity.id
_entity.type
_entity.pdbx_description
1 polymer ?
#
loop_
_entity_poly.entity_id
_entity_poly.type
_entity_poly.pdbx_seq_one_letter_code
_entity_poly.pdbx_strand_id
1 'polypeptide(L)' 'MGRDMKTAHAGLGITEKEWEANMKYIADALDKSKVPEKEKEEVLTIVEGLKRDIIEK' A
#
# COMPACT_ATOMS: atom_id res chain seq x y z
N MET A 1 7.14 19.71 -0.61
CA MET A 1 6.65 18.63 0.27
C MET A 1 5.41 18.02 -0.39
N GLY A 2 5.21 16.70 -0.26
CA GLY A 2 4.04 16.02 -0.83
C GLY A 2 2.76 16.23 -0.01
N ARG A 3 1.60 15.86 -0.57
CA ARG A 3 0.32 15.81 0.16
C ARG A 3 0.34 14.61 1.11
N ASP A 4 -0.42 14.68 2.20
CA ASP A 4 -0.68 13.51 3.05
C ASP A 4 -1.51 12.45 2.29
N MET A 5 -1.51 11.22 2.79
CA MET A 5 -2.16 10.09 2.10
C MET A 5 -3.67 10.28 1.96
N LYS A 6 -4.33 10.86 2.95
CA LYS A 6 -5.76 11.14 2.90
C LYS A 6 -6.08 12.17 1.83
N THR A 7 -5.39 13.31 1.83
CA THR A 7 -5.59 14.35 0.81
C THR A 7 -5.20 13.88 -0.59
N ALA A 8 -4.20 13.00 -0.72
CA ALA A 8 -3.76 12.51 -2.02
C ALA A 8 -4.73 11.51 -2.67
N HIS A 9 -5.46 10.72 -1.86
CA HIS A 9 -6.35 9.65 -2.35
C HIS A 9 -7.84 9.94 -2.17
N ALA A 10 -8.19 11.09 -1.55
CA ALA A 10 -9.57 11.50 -1.34
C ALA A 10 -10.40 11.51 -2.63
N GLY A 11 -11.58 10.89 -2.59
CA GLY A 11 -12.54 10.84 -3.68
C GLY A 11 -12.24 9.78 -4.76
N LEU A 12 -11.19 8.97 -4.59
CA LEU A 12 -10.91 7.85 -5.50
C LEU A 12 -11.84 6.67 -5.25
N GLY A 13 -12.50 6.59 -4.08
CA GLY A 13 -13.44 5.51 -3.78
C GLY A 13 -12.80 4.13 -3.70
N ILE A 14 -11.51 4.07 -3.33
CA ILE A 14 -10.73 2.83 -3.21
C ILE A 14 -11.39 1.92 -2.19
N THR A 15 -11.62 0.68 -2.61
CA THR A 15 -12.25 -0.37 -1.81
C THR A 15 -11.23 -1.24 -1.08
N GLU A 16 -11.68 -1.92 -0.02
CA GLU A 16 -10.90 -2.99 0.65
C GLU A 16 -10.32 -4.02 -0.33
N LYS A 17 -11.11 -4.45 -1.32
CA LYS A 17 -10.66 -5.43 -2.32
C LYS A 17 -9.54 -4.89 -3.21
N GLU A 18 -9.61 -3.62 -3.60
CA GLU A 18 -8.56 -2.99 -4.41
C GLU A 18 -7.30 -2.76 -3.58
N TRP A 19 -7.44 -2.45 -2.30
CA TRP A 19 -6.31 -2.40 -1.36
C TRP A 19 -5.58 -3.73 -1.25
N GLU A 20 -6.31 -4.83 -1.01
CA GLU A 20 -5.74 -6.18 -0.95
C GLU A 20 -5.01 -6.54 -2.26
N ALA A 21 -5.59 -6.21 -3.40
CA ALA A 21 -4.94 -6.40 -4.71
C ALA A 21 -3.64 -5.59 -4.83
N ASN A 22 -3.64 -4.33 -4.40
CA ASN A 22 -2.45 -3.49 -4.38
C ASN A 22 -1.35 -4.04 -3.47
N MET A 23 -1.69 -4.52 -2.27
CA MET A 23 -0.72 -5.14 -1.35
C MET A 23 -0.06 -6.37 -1.98
N LYS A 24 -0.83 -7.18 -2.72
CA LYS A 24 -0.28 -8.28 -3.51
C LYS A 24 0.68 -7.80 -4.59
N TYR A 25 0.30 -6.77 -5.36
CA TYR A 25 1.17 -6.23 -6.41
C TYR A 25 2.48 -5.65 -5.87
N ILE A 26 2.44 -5.01 -4.69
CA ILE A 26 3.65 -4.54 -4.01
C ILE A 26 4.53 -5.72 -3.62
N ALA A 27 3.97 -6.75 -2.97
CA ALA A 27 4.73 -7.95 -2.60
C ALA A 27 5.38 -8.62 -3.82
N ASP A 28 4.62 -8.81 -4.90
CA ASP A 28 5.11 -9.40 -6.16
C ASP A 28 6.23 -8.56 -6.79
N ALA A 29 6.15 -7.23 -6.71
CA ALA A 29 7.18 -6.33 -7.22
C ALA A 29 8.47 -6.39 -6.39
N LEU A 30 8.37 -6.52 -5.06
CA LEU A 30 9.51 -6.69 -4.16
C LEU A 30 10.19 -8.05 -4.40
N ASP A 31 9.39 -9.12 -4.58
CA ASP A 31 9.90 -10.46 -4.92
C ASP A 31 10.63 -10.47 -6.25
N LYS A 32 10.06 -9.85 -7.29
CA LYS A 32 10.70 -9.70 -8.60
C LYS A 32 12.01 -8.92 -8.51
N SER A 33 12.09 -7.97 -7.58
CA SER A 33 13.28 -7.16 -7.32
C SER A 33 14.29 -7.87 -6.41
N LYS A 34 14.00 -9.10 -5.97
CA LYS A 34 14.83 -9.90 -5.07
C LYS A 34 15.16 -9.18 -3.75
N VAL A 35 14.20 -8.41 -3.25
CA VAL A 35 14.31 -7.78 -1.91
C VAL A 35 14.33 -8.91 -0.87
N PRO A 36 15.24 -8.87 0.13
CA PRO A 36 15.24 -9.91 1.15
C PRO A 36 13.97 -9.84 2.00
N GLU A 37 13.58 -10.98 2.57
CA GLU A 37 12.26 -11.14 3.20
C GLU A 37 12.02 -10.13 4.32
N LYS A 38 13.05 -9.82 5.12
CA LYS A 38 12.95 -8.86 6.22
C LYS A 38 12.56 -7.47 5.71
N GLU A 39 13.26 -6.95 4.72
CA GLU A 39 12.98 -5.63 4.14
C GLU A 39 11.62 -5.62 3.43
N LYS A 40 11.23 -6.74 2.80
CA LYS A 40 9.89 -6.89 2.21
C LYS A 40 8.80 -6.78 3.28
N GLU A 41 8.92 -7.49 4.39
CA GLU A 41 7.98 -7.44 5.52
C GLU A 41 7.90 -6.03 6.12
N GLU A 42 9.04 -5.35 6.28
CA GLU A 42 9.09 -3.97 6.76
C GLU A 42 8.32 -3.02 5.82
N VAL A 43 8.55 -3.11 4.50
CA VAL A 43 7.83 -2.28 3.52
C VAL A 43 6.33 -2.56 3.55
N LEU A 44 5.92 -3.83 3.54
CA LEU A 44 4.51 -4.20 3.59
C LEU A 44 3.83 -3.69 4.87
N THR A 45 4.53 -3.76 6.00
CA THR A 45 4.04 -3.24 7.29
C THR A 45 3.83 -1.73 7.25
N ILE A 46 4.77 -0.98 6.66
CA ILE A 46 4.67 0.48 6.52
C ILE A 46 3.47 0.84 5.63
N VAL A 47 3.31 0.16 4.49
CA VAL A 47 2.21 0.44 3.56
C VAL A 47 0.86 0.08 4.19
N GLU A 48 0.76 -1.05 4.88
CA GLU A 48 -0.47 -1.46 5.59
C GLU A 48 -0.89 -0.42 6.64
N GLY A 49 0.06 0.25 7.28
CA GLY A 49 -0.21 1.36 8.20
C GLY A 49 -0.96 2.55 7.58
N LEU A 50 -0.91 2.72 6.25
CA LEU A 50 -1.55 3.83 5.52
C LEU A 50 -2.99 3.51 5.11
N LYS A 51 -3.45 2.28 5.30
CA LYS A 51 -4.76 1.78 4.85
C LYS A 51 -5.93 2.69 5.24
N ARG A 52 -5.95 3.13 6.49
CA ARG A 52 -7.04 3.96 7.07
C ARG A 52 -7.15 5.35 6.46
N ASP A 53 -6.08 5.84 5.83
CA ASP A 53 -6.08 7.13 5.16
C ASP A 53 -6.43 7.02 3.68
N ILE A 54 -6.44 5.81 3.11
CA ILE A 54 -6.57 5.60 1.66
C ILE A 54 -7.91 4.93 1.29
N ILE A 55 -8.39 3.98 2.09
CA ILE A 55 -9.66 3.28 1.82
C ILE A 55 -10.85 4.14 2.19
N GLU A 56 -11.83 4.21 1.30
CA GLU A 56 -13.10 4.93 1.51
C GLU A 56 -14.33 4.00 1.52
N LYS A 57 -14.17 2.72 1.13
CA LYS A 57 -15.27 1.77 0.93
C LYS A 57 -14.95 0.35 1.38
#